data_AF-A0A1A7XZ95-F1
#
_entry.id   AF-A0A1A7XZ95-F1
#
_cell.length_a   1.000
_cell.length_b   1.000
_cell.length_c   1.000
_cell.angle_alpha   90.00
_cell.angle_beta   90.00
_cell.angle_gamma   90.00
#
_symmetry.space_group_name_H-M   'P 1'
#
loop_
_entity.id
_entity.type
_entity.pdbx_description
1 polymer ?
#
loop_
_entity_poly.entity_id
_entity_poly.type
_entity_poly.pdbx_seq_one_letter_code
_entity_poly.pdbx_strand_id
1 'polypeptide(L)'
;VNEIGFEEFLLVMSHFRPPSQSMTQEQRENVRREKLRFLFNMHDTDNDGTITLEEYRHVVEELLSRSGALGKESAKSIADAAMLEVASISVGHMEPDEFYEGITFEHFLKLLDGFEIESKMSIRFLNVDATTLCK
;
A
#
# COMPACT_ATOMS: atom_id res chain seq x y z
N VAL A 1 -27.43 -3.50 -0.88
CA VAL A 1 -26.48 -2.36 -0.75
C VAL A 1 -25.30 -2.91 0.03
N ASN A 2 -24.08 -2.86 -0.51
CA ASN A 2 -22.88 -3.24 0.24
C ASN A 2 -22.47 -2.01 1.07
N GLU A 3 -23.06 -1.87 2.25
CA GLU A 3 -22.76 -0.81 3.20
C GLU A 3 -21.82 -1.36 4.26
N ILE A 4 -20.83 -0.57 4.64
CA ILE A 4 -20.00 -0.83 5.82
C ILE A 4 -20.64 -0.18 7.05
N GLY A 5 -20.66 -0.89 8.16
CA GLY A 5 -21.08 -0.36 9.45
C GLY A 5 -20.11 0.67 10.01
N PHE A 6 -20.53 1.40 11.04
CA PHE A 6 -19.69 2.42 11.68
C PHE A 6 -18.43 1.83 12.33
N GLU A 7 -18.52 0.65 12.92
CA GLU A 7 -17.38 -0.04 13.54
C GLU A 7 -16.33 -0.43 12.49
N GLU A 8 -16.77 -1.00 11.37
CA GLU A 8 -15.91 -1.38 10.24
C GLU A 8 -15.26 -0.14 9.62
N PHE A 9 -16.02 0.95 9.48
CA PHE A 9 -15.49 2.24 9.06
C PHE A 9 -14.40 2.75 10.01
N LEU A 10 -14.64 2.73 11.33
CA LEU A 10 -13.65 3.16 12.32
C LEU A 10 -12.40 2.27 12.34
N LEU A 11 -12.56 0.96 12.11
CA LEU A 11 -11.46 0.03 11.99
C LEU A 11 -10.55 0.43 10.81
N VAL A 12 -11.12 0.67 9.64
CA VAL A 12 -10.38 1.17 8.46
C VAL A 12 -9.71 2.51 8.75
N MET A 13 -10.44 3.44 9.36
CA MET A 13 -9.90 4.77 9.70
C MET A 13 -8.76 4.72 10.73
N SER A 14 -8.71 3.69 11.57
CA SER A 14 -7.67 3.55 12.60
C SER A 14 -6.25 3.38 12.01
N HIS A 15 -6.13 2.78 10.82
CA HIS A 15 -4.85 2.64 10.11
C HIS A 15 -4.26 3.98 9.66
N PHE A 16 -5.08 5.03 9.53
CA PHE A 16 -4.63 6.36 9.11
C PHE A 16 -4.30 7.29 10.28
N ARG A 17 -4.28 6.78 11.52
CA ARG A 17 -3.88 7.59 12.67
C ARG A 17 -2.42 8.07 12.52
N PRO A 18 -2.14 9.34 12.83
CA PRO A 18 -0.78 9.84 12.85
C PRO A 18 0.02 9.14 13.95
N PRO A 19 1.32 8.86 13.72
CA PRO A 19 2.18 8.25 14.72
C PRO A 19 2.35 9.21 15.91
N SER A 20 2.39 8.66 17.14
CA SER A 20 2.68 9.45 18.33
C SER A 20 4.14 9.89 18.34
N GLN A 21 4.42 11.11 18.81
CA GLN A 21 5.79 11.62 18.97
C GLN A 21 6.58 10.89 20.06
N SER A 22 5.90 10.26 21.03
CA SER A 22 6.51 9.54 22.15
C SER A 22 6.66 8.03 21.91
N MET A 23 6.51 7.59 20.66
CA MET A 23 6.50 6.16 20.31
C MET A 23 7.91 5.58 20.30
N THR A 24 8.08 4.36 20.81
CA THR A 24 9.36 3.63 20.74
C THR A 24 9.65 3.15 19.32
N GLN A 25 10.90 2.78 19.05
CA GLN A 25 11.30 2.24 17.74
C GLN A 25 10.52 0.96 17.40
N GLU A 26 10.36 0.04 18.36
CA GLU A 26 9.60 -1.20 18.18
C GLU A 26 8.12 -0.92 17.85
N GLN A 27 7.50 0.02 18.56
CA GLN A 27 6.12 0.42 18.27
C GLN A 27 5.99 1.04 16.88
N ARG A 28 6.99 1.82 16.45
CA ARG A 28 7.04 2.39 15.10
C ARG A 28 7.09 1.31 14.02
N GLU A 29 7.93 0.30 14.22
CA GLU A 29 8.06 -0.84 13.30
C GLU A 29 6.78 -1.67 13.23
N ASN A 30 6.09 -1.86 14.35
CA ASN A 30 4.79 -2.53 14.38
C ASN A 30 3.73 -1.72 13.61
N VAL A 31 3.59 -0.42 13.87
CA VAL A 31 2.67 0.47 13.13
C VAL A 31 2.98 0.49 11.63
N ARG A 32 4.27 0.54 11.30
CA ARG A 32 4.75 0.47 9.91
C ARG A 32 4.32 -0.84 9.25
N ARG A 33 4.55 -1.99 9.90
CA ARG A 33 4.16 -3.31 9.38
C ARG A 33 2.65 -3.42 9.20
N GLU A 34 1.86 -2.94 10.15
CA GLU A 34 0.39 -2.96 10.07
C GLU A 34 -0.14 -2.11 8.92
N LYS A 35 0.40 -0.90 8.74
CA LYS A 35 0.02 -0.01 7.62
C LYS A 35 0.39 -0.58 6.26
N LEU A 36 1.59 -1.17 6.14
CA LEU A 36 2.00 -1.86 4.92
C LEU A 36 1.14 -3.08 4.66
N ARG A 37 0.74 -3.84 5.69
CA ARG A 37 -0.18 -4.97 5.55
C ARG A 37 -1.54 -4.51 5.05
N PHE A 38 -2.08 -3.43 5.61
CA PHE A 38 -3.35 -2.88 5.17
C PHE A 38 -3.30 -2.45 3.69
N LEU A 39 -2.22 -1.78 3.27
CA LEU A 39 -2.05 -1.42 1.86
C LEU A 39 -1.88 -2.64 0.97
N PHE A 40 -1.10 -3.63 1.40
CA PHE A 40 -0.94 -4.89 0.67
C PHE A 40 -2.29 -5.56 0.43
N ASN A 41 -3.07 -5.77 1.50
CA ASN A 41 -4.39 -6.40 1.43
C ASN A 41 -5.43 -5.59 0.64
N MET A 42 -5.20 -4.29 0.43
CA MET A 42 -6.07 -3.47 -0.43
C MET A 42 -5.83 -3.76 -1.92
N HIS A 43 -4.65 -4.27 -2.28
CA HIS A 43 -4.23 -4.49 -3.67
C HIS A 43 -4.24 -5.98 -4.04
N ASP A 44 -4.01 -6.86 -3.07
CA ASP A 44 -4.23 -8.31 -3.14
C ASP A 44 -5.75 -8.59 -3.13
N THR A 45 -6.31 -8.72 -4.33
CA THR A 45 -7.77 -8.74 -4.55
C THR A 45 -8.35 -10.12 -4.24
N ASP A 46 -7.59 -11.19 -4.46
CA ASP A 46 -7.99 -12.56 -4.18
C ASP A 46 -7.54 -13.06 -2.78
N ASN A 47 -6.74 -12.28 -2.06
CA ASN A 47 -6.21 -12.57 -0.72
C ASN A 47 -5.32 -13.82 -0.71
N ASP A 48 -4.64 -14.12 -1.80
CA ASP A 48 -3.71 -15.25 -1.89
C ASP A 48 -2.34 -14.96 -1.25
N GLY A 49 -2.10 -13.69 -0.86
CA GLY A 49 -0.86 -13.24 -0.24
C GLY A 49 0.23 -12.80 -1.22
N THR A 50 -0.08 -12.70 -2.51
CA THR A 50 0.84 -12.34 -3.59
C THR A 50 0.20 -11.36 -4.56
N ILE A 51 0.75 -10.14 -4.64
CA ILE A 51 0.27 -9.18 -5.64
C ILE A 51 0.83 -9.59 -7.00
N THR A 52 -0.04 -10.10 -7.86
CA THR A 52 0.29 -10.53 -9.21
C THR A 52 0.54 -9.33 -10.13
N LEU A 53 1.14 -9.59 -11.30
CA LEU A 53 1.30 -8.55 -12.33
C LEU A 53 -0.03 -7.96 -12.78
N GLU A 54 -1.08 -8.79 -12.88
CA GLU A 54 -2.40 -8.32 -13.31
C GLU A 54 -3.03 -7.37 -12.29
N GLU A 55 -2.95 -7.70 -11.00
CA GLU A 55 -3.46 -6.85 -9.92
C GLU A 55 -2.68 -5.54 -9.81
N TYR A 56 -1.35 -5.62 -9.86
CA TYR A 56 -0.52 -4.42 -9.84
C TYR A 56 -0.81 -3.51 -11.05
N ARG A 57 -0.97 -4.10 -12.23
CA ARG A 57 -1.33 -3.36 -13.44
C ARG A 57 -2.67 -2.68 -13.31
N HIS A 58 -3.67 -3.34 -12.70
CA HIS A 58 -4.97 -2.73 -12.47
C HIS A 58 -4.87 -1.46 -11.61
N VAL A 59 -4.05 -1.51 -10.56
CA VAL A 59 -3.79 -0.37 -9.67
C VAL A 59 -3.12 0.77 -10.43
N VAL A 60 -2.07 0.48 -11.20
CA VAL A 60 -1.37 1.50 -12.01
C VAL A 60 -2.32 2.12 -13.03
N GLU A 61 -3.14 1.32 -13.70
CA GLU A 61 -4.16 1.80 -14.63
C GLU A 61 -5.17 2.71 -13.94
N GLU A 62 -5.66 2.38 -12.74
CA GLU A 62 -6.60 3.21 -11.99
C GLU A 62 -5.98 4.55 -11.58
N LEU A 63 -4.76 4.53 -11.01
CA LEU A 63 -4.03 5.72 -10.59
C LEU A 63 -3.79 6.68 -11.75
N LEU A 64 -3.37 6.15 -12.91
CA LEU A 64 -3.08 6.95 -14.09
C LEU A 64 -4.36 7.46 -14.77
N SER A 65 -5.42 6.65 -14.81
CA SER A 65 -6.72 7.06 -15.36
C SER A 65 -7.30 8.27 -14.62
N ARG A 66 -7.14 8.34 -13.29
CA ARG A 66 -7.58 9.48 -12.47
C ARG A 66 -6.76 10.75 -12.70
N SER A 67 -5.49 10.61 -13.10
CA SER A 67 -4.58 11.74 -13.37
C SER A 67 -4.77 12.40 -14.74
N GLY A 68 -5.52 11.77 -15.66
CA GLY A 68 -5.79 12.28 -17.01
C GLY A 68 -4.57 12.40 -17.92
N ALA A 69 -3.39 11.99 -17.46
CA ALA A 69 -2.11 12.26 -18.11
C ALA A 69 -1.64 11.14 -19.05
N LEU A 70 -2.12 9.90 -18.89
CA LEU A 70 -1.54 8.73 -19.56
C LEU A 70 -2.62 7.75 -20.07
N GLY A 71 -2.35 7.13 -21.23
CA GLY A 71 -3.19 6.10 -21.83
C GLY A 71 -2.96 4.71 -21.23
N LYS A 72 -3.92 3.80 -21.40
CA LYS A 72 -3.88 2.42 -20.87
C LYS A 72 -2.62 1.64 -21.28
N GLU A 73 -2.11 1.90 -22.48
CA GLU A 73 -0.89 1.24 -22.97
C GLU A 73 0.36 1.68 -22.20
N SER A 74 0.46 2.95 -21.81
CA SER A 74 1.58 3.45 -20.99
C SER A 74 1.53 2.88 -19.58
N ALA A 75 0.34 2.74 -19.00
CA ALA A 75 0.14 2.13 -17.69
C ALA A 75 0.63 0.67 -17.66
N LYS A 76 0.32 -0.10 -18.71
CA LYS A 76 0.84 -1.46 -18.88
C LYS A 76 2.37 -1.48 -18.90
N SER A 77 3.00 -0.65 -19.75
CA SER A 77 4.47 -0.62 -19.85
C SER A 77 5.14 -0.22 -18.54
N ILE A 78 4.55 0.69 -17.77
CA ILE A 78 5.05 1.07 -16.44
C ILE A 78 4.93 -0.11 -15.47
N ALA A 79 3.78 -0.79 -15.45
CA ALA A 79 3.56 -1.92 -14.57
C ALA A 79 4.54 -3.08 -14.88
N ASP A 80 4.69 -3.43 -16.16
CA ASP A 80 5.61 -4.48 -16.62
C ASP A 80 7.07 -4.15 -16.26
N ALA A 81 7.50 -2.90 -16.47
CA ALA A 81 8.86 -2.46 -16.15
C ALA A 81 9.15 -2.48 -14.65
N ALA A 82 8.22 -1.99 -13.83
CA ALA A 82 8.36 -2.00 -12.38
C ALA A 82 8.38 -3.44 -11.83
N MET A 83 7.53 -4.32 -12.35
CA MET A 83 7.51 -5.72 -11.91
C MET A 83 8.82 -6.46 -12.23
N LEU A 84 9.41 -6.19 -13.41
CA LEU A 84 10.70 -6.74 -13.78
C LEU A 84 11.84 -6.27 -12.85
N GLU A 85 11.80 -5.00 -12.45
CA GLU A 85 12.75 -4.45 -11.47
C GLU A 85 12.60 -5.15 -10.11
N VAL A 86 11.37 -5.34 -9.65
CA VAL A 86 11.10 -6.05 -8.40
C VAL A 86 11.58 -7.50 -8.46
N ALA A 87 11.30 -8.22 -9.56
CA ALA A 87 11.79 -9.58 -9.76
C ALA A 87 13.33 -9.65 -9.66
N SER A 88 14.03 -8.68 -10.26
CA SER A 88 15.49 -8.60 -10.23
C SER A 88 16.06 -8.33 -8.83
N ILE A 89 15.36 -7.56 -8.00
CA ILE A 89 15.78 -7.24 -6.61
C ILE A 89 15.44 -8.37 -5.64
N SER A 90 14.30 -9.03 -5.85
CA SER A 90 13.70 -9.93 -4.85
C SER A 90 14.21 -11.36 -4.94
N VAL A 91 14.45 -11.84 -6.17
CA VAL A 91 14.66 -13.27 -6.45
C VAL A 91 16.11 -13.58 -6.84
N GLY A 92 16.92 -12.56 -7.14
CA GLY A 92 18.31 -12.77 -7.56
C GLY A 92 18.38 -13.45 -8.94
N HIS A 93 19.07 -14.59 -9.04
CA HIS A 93 19.09 -15.42 -10.25
C HIS A 93 17.76 -16.19 -10.35
N MET A 94 16.87 -15.76 -11.24
CA MET A 94 15.81 -16.64 -11.72
C MET A 94 16.41 -17.69 -12.65
N GLU A 95 16.05 -18.94 -12.43
CA GLU A 95 16.32 -19.96 -13.43
C GLU A 95 15.54 -19.63 -14.72
N PRO A 96 16.02 -20.04 -15.90
CA PRO A 96 15.37 -19.70 -17.19
C PRO A 96 13.89 -20.08 -17.30
N ASP A 97 13.43 -21.04 -16.49
CA ASP A 97 12.06 -21.55 -16.45
C ASP A 97 11.28 -21.07 -15.21
N GLU A 98 11.88 -20.25 -14.34
CA GLU A 98 11.24 -19.75 -13.12
C GLU A 98 10.35 -18.54 -13.44
N PHE A 99 9.05 -18.71 -13.22
CA PHE A 99 8.07 -17.65 -13.40
C PHE A 99 7.96 -16.81 -12.12
N TYR A 100 8.06 -15.48 -12.27
CA TYR A 100 7.80 -14.58 -11.15
C TYR A 100 6.31 -14.56 -10.82
N GLU A 101 5.94 -15.25 -9.74
CA GLU A 101 4.55 -15.35 -9.29
C GLU A 101 3.97 -13.99 -8.87
N GLY A 102 4.80 -13.13 -8.29
CA GLY A 102 4.41 -11.76 -7.93
C GLY A 102 5.09 -11.24 -6.68
N ILE A 103 4.57 -10.12 -6.16
CA ILE A 103 5.12 -9.42 -5.01
C ILE A 103 4.49 -10.00 -3.74
N THR A 104 5.25 -10.78 -2.99
CA THR A 104 4.84 -11.22 -1.65
C THR A 104 4.91 -10.07 -0.65
N PHE A 105 4.27 -10.22 0.51
CA PHE A 105 4.36 -9.21 1.56
C PHE A 105 5.81 -8.92 2.02
N GLU A 106 6.68 -9.93 2.03
CA GLU A 106 8.09 -9.74 2.39
C GLU A 106 8.85 -8.94 1.31
N HIS A 107 8.54 -9.14 0.03
CA HIS A 107 9.04 -8.28 -1.04
C HIS A 107 8.54 -6.85 -0.85
N PHE A 108 7.25 -6.67 -0.53
CA PHE A 108 6.63 -5.37 -0.30
C PHE A 108 7.30 -4.60 0.86
N LEU A 109 7.62 -5.29 1.96
CA LEU A 109 8.36 -4.70 3.09
C LEU A 109 9.76 -4.23 2.68
N LYS A 110 10.49 -5.05 1.93
CA LYS A 110 11.84 -4.72 1.46
C LYS A 110 11.85 -3.54 0.50
N LEU A 111 10.91 -3.51 -0.46
CA LEU A 111 10.79 -2.44 -1.43
C LEU A 111 10.52 -1.08 -0.77
N LEU A 112 9.75 -1.08 0.31
CA LEU A 112 9.35 0.14 0.99
C LEU A 112 10.20 0.46 2.21
N ASP A 113 11.30 -0.26 2.47
CA ASP A 113 12.12 -0.12 3.69
C ASP A 113 12.51 1.33 4.01
N GLY A 114 12.97 2.07 2.99
CA GLY A 114 13.33 3.50 3.12
C GLY A 114 12.15 4.49 3.10
N PHE A 115 10.92 4.03 2.94
CA PHE A 115 9.73 4.88 2.83
C PHE A 115 9.03 5.03 4.17
N GLU A 116 8.98 6.24 4.76
CA GLU A 116 8.34 6.51 6.07
C GLU A 116 6.79 6.43 6.02
N ILE A 117 6.26 5.23 5.77
CA ILE A 117 4.84 4.96 5.58
C ILE A 117 4.01 5.33 6.82
N GLU A 118 4.57 5.20 8.02
CA GLU A 118 3.89 5.53 9.26
C GLU A 118 3.46 6.99 9.30
N SER A 119 4.29 7.87 8.74
CA SER A 119 4.03 9.31 8.63
C SER A 119 3.19 9.64 7.38
N LYS A 120 3.46 8.98 6.25
CA LYS A 120 2.81 9.28 4.95
C LYS A 120 1.37 8.78 4.89
N MET A 121 1.09 7.60 5.44
CA MET A 121 -0.27 7.05 5.55
C MET A 121 -0.94 7.57 6.83
N SER A 122 -1.06 8.90 6.93
CA SER A 122 -1.78 9.56 8.01
C SER A 122 -2.74 10.62 7.48
N ILE A 123 -3.97 10.64 8.01
CA ILE A 123 -4.93 11.70 7.71
C ILE A 123 -4.84 12.73 8.82
N ARG A 124 -4.51 13.96 8.46
CA ARG A 124 -4.54 15.12 9.36
C ARG A 124 -5.61 16.08 8.88
N PHE A 125 -6.55 16.40 9.76
CA PHE A 125 -7.48 17.48 9.51
C PHE A 125 -6.76 18.79 9.84
N LEU A 126 -6.48 19.59 8.81
CA LEU A 126 -5.70 20.84 8.92
C LEU A 126 -6.38 21.93 9.77
N ASN A 127 -7.60 21.71 10.27
CA ASN A 127 -8.32 22.71 11.05
C ASN A 127 -9.40 22.09 11.95
N VAL A 128 -8.99 21.29 12.94
CA VAL A 128 -9.87 21.05 14.10
C VAL A 128 -9.36 21.93 15.22
N ASP A 129 -9.86 23.17 15.27
CA ASP A 129 -9.94 23.90 16.52
C ASP A 129 -10.78 23.05 17.48
N ALA A 130 -10.11 22.18 18.23
CA ALA A 130 -10.68 21.28 19.23
C ALA A 130 -11.23 22.05 20.46
N THR A 131 -11.61 23.31 20.29
CA THR A 131 -12.25 24.17 21.29
C THR A 131 -13.77 24.21 21.14
N THR A 132 -14.38 23.52 20.18
CA THR A 132 -15.84 23.53 19.99
C THR A 132 -16.58 22.24 20.34
N LEU A 133 -15.95 21.28 21.03
CA LEU A 133 -16.65 20.09 21.56
C LEU A 133 -16.74 20.03 23.09
N CYS A 134 -16.84 21.20 23.73
CA CYS A 134 -17.30 21.34 25.11
C CYS A 134 -18.30 22.50 25.20
N LYS A 135 -19.56 22.26 24.81
CA LYS A 135 -20.73 22.99 25.34
C LYS A 135 -21.90 22.04 25.44
#